data_AF-A0A7C7IRU0-F1
#
_entry.id   AF-A0A7C7IRU0-F1
#
_cell.length_a   1.000
_cell.length_b   1.000
_cell.length_c   1.000
_cell.angle_alpha   90.00
_cell.angle_beta   90.00
_cell.angle_gamma   90.00
#
_symmetry.space_group_name_H-M   'P 1'
#
loop_
_entity.id
_entity.type
_entity.pdbx_description
1 polymer ?
#
loop_
_entity_poly.entity_id
_entity_poly.type
_entity_poly.pdbx_seq_one_letter_code
_entity_poly.pdbx_strand_id
1 'polypeptide(L)'
;MPEIVLTVHLMIVLFFIAGFFIGLSWNQPMFRYIHAGSLGGITLLMTLRIPCPLTLLEEALRNQSYEGSFLATWLNRILYLEWFDPLHVLMVNVLFMALVLSSFWWHPVKK
;
A
#
# COMPACT_ATOMS: atom_id res chain seq x y z
N MET A 1 -15.55 9.28 -11.46
CA MET A 1 -14.64 8.23 -11.99
C MET A 1 -13.31 8.15 -11.21
N PRO A 2 -12.62 9.25 -10.88
CA PRO A 2 -11.35 9.15 -10.16
C PRO A 2 -11.50 8.67 -8.71
N GLU A 3 -12.70 8.78 -8.11
CA GLU A 3 -13.03 8.23 -6.80
C GLU A 3 -12.84 6.71 -6.74
N ILE A 4 -13.14 6.00 -7.82
CA ILE A 4 -13.02 4.53 -7.87
C ILE A 4 -11.55 4.14 -7.77
N VAL A 5 -10.68 4.78 -8.54
CA VAL A 5 -9.23 4.50 -8.53
C VAL A 5 -8.66 4.78 -7.15
N LEU A 6 -9.01 5.94 -6.57
CA LEU A 6 -8.55 6.34 -5.24
C LEU A 6 -9.07 5.40 -4.14
N THR A 7 -10.31 4.92 -4.26
CA THR A 7 -10.87 3.93 -3.34
C THR A 7 -10.14 2.59 -3.46
N VAL A 8 -9.85 2.14 -4.69
CA VAL A 8 -9.06 0.92 -4.93
C VAL A 8 -7.65 1.07 -4.38
N HIS A 9 -7.01 2.23 -4.56
CA HIS A 9 -5.69 2.51 -3.99
C HIS A 9 -5.72 2.44 -2.47
N LEU A 10 -6.73 3.06 -1.84
CA LEU A 10 -6.92 2.96 -0.40
C LEU A 10 -7.13 1.51 0.05
N MET A 11 -7.93 0.72 -0.67
CA MET A 11 -8.12 -0.71 -0.36
C MET A 11 -6.81 -1.50 -0.42
N ILE A 12 -5.92 -1.18 -1.36
CA ILE A 12 -4.60 -1.81 -1.44
C ILE A 12 -3.73 -1.41 -0.25
N VAL A 13 -3.74 -0.14 0.17
CA VAL A 13 -3.03 0.30 1.37
C VAL A 13 -3.58 -0.40 2.62
N LEU A 14 -4.90 -0.51 2.74
CA LEU A 14 -5.55 -1.26 3.82
C LEU A 14 -5.20 -2.74 3.78
N PHE A 15 -5.08 -3.34 2.59
CA PHE A 15 -4.59 -4.71 2.44
C PHE A 15 -3.15 -4.86 2.95
N PHE A 16 -2.28 -3.88 2.76
CA PHE A 16 -0.93 -3.93 3.34
C PHE A 16 -0.94 -3.81 4.86
N ILE A 17 -1.75 -2.93 5.43
CA ILE A 17 -1.78 -2.74 6.89
C ILE A 17 -2.49 -3.92 7.57
N ALA A 18 -3.72 -4.21 7.18
CA ALA A 18 -4.55 -5.25 7.80
C ALA A 18 -4.14 -6.66 7.38
N GLY A 19 -3.62 -6.83 6.16
CA GLY A 19 -3.22 -8.13 5.64
C GLY A 19 -2.13 -8.80 6.46
N PHE A 20 -1.27 -8.04 7.14
CA PHE A 20 -0.29 -8.64 8.04
C PHE A 20 -0.97 -9.37 9.21
N PHE A 21 -1.90 -8.71 9.89
CA PHE A 21 -2.64 -9.30 11.02
C PHE A 21 -3.54 -10.46 10.59
N ILE A 22 -4.24 -10.30 9.46
CA ILE A 22 -5.06 -11.37 8.87
C ILE A 22 -4.18 -12.57 8.50
N GLY A 23 -3.02 -12.30 7.91
CA GLY A 23 -2.05 -13.32 7.51
C GLY A 23 -1.51 -14.10 8.70
N LEU A 24 -1.25 -13.45 9.84
CA LEU A 24 -0.87 -14.11 11.08
C LEU A 24 -2.02 -14.94 11.68
N SER A 25 -3.24 -14.41 11.69
CA SER A 25 -4.39 -15.11 12.29
C SER A 25 -4.85 -16.32 11.47
N TRP A 26 -4.91 -16.19 10.15
CA TRP A 26 -5.37 -17.25 9.26
C TRP A 26 -4.20 -18.20 8.90
N ASN A 27 -2.97 -17.70 8.86
CA ASN A 27 -1.75 -18.44 8.52
C ASN A 27 -1.85 -19.32 7.26
N GLN A 28 -2.57 -18.85 6.25
CA GLN A 28 -2.66 -19.53 4.96
C GLN A 28 -1.45 -19.19 4.08
N PRO A 29 -0.75 -20.20 3.50
CA PRO A 29 0.45 -20.00 2.71
C PRO A 29 0.26 -19.00 1.59
N MET A 30 -0.74 -19.25 0.73
CA MET A 30 -0.99 -18.43 -0.44
C MET A 30 -1.23 -16.97 -0.08
N PHE A 31 -2.05 -16.72 0.96
CA PHE A 31 -2.33 -15.35 1.40
C PHE A 31 -1.07 -14.64 1.89
N ARG A 32 -0.26 -15.31 2.72
CA ARG A 32 0.97 -14.72 3.26
C ARG A 32 2.02 -14.45 2.18
N TYR A 33 2.16 -15.35 1.21
CA TYR A 33 3.08 -15.14 0.08
C TYR A 33 2.61 -14.02 -0.84
N ILE A 34 1.31 -13.96 -1.17
CA ILE A 34 0.75 -12.86 -1.98
C ILE A 34 0.94 -11.53 -1.25
N HIS A 35 0.59 -11.47 0.05
CA HIS A 35 0.74 -10.26 0.86
C HIS A 35 2.21 -9.80 0.91
N ALA A 36 3.14 -10.68 1.28
CA ALA A 36 4.55 -10.35 1.37
C ALA A 36 5.16 -9.99 0.00
N GLY A 37 4.76 -10.70 -1.07
CA GLY A 37 5.21 -10.44 -2.43
C GLY A 37 4.73 -9.09 -2.95
N SER A 38 3.45 -8.77 -2.76
CA SER A 38 2.89 -7.47 -3.15
C SER A 38 3.51 -6.31 -2.37
N LEU A 39 3.67 -6.45 -1.04
CA LEU A 39 4.33 -5.44 -0.21
C LEU A 39 5.81 -5.27 -0.61
N GLY A 40 6.51 -6.37 -0.89
CA GLY A 40 7.89 -6.35 -1.38
C GLY A 40 8.03 -5.65 -2.73
N GLY A 41 7.10 -5.88 -3.66
CA GLY A 41 7.06 -5.20 -4.95
C GLY A 41 6.87 -3.69 -4.80
N ILE A 42 5.92 -3.26 -3.98
CA ILE A 42 5.70 -1.82 -3.70
C ILE A 42 6.91 -1.21 -3.00
N THR A 43 7.49 -1.90 -2.02
CA THR A 43 8.71 -1.46 -1.33
C THR A 43 9.83 -1.23 -2.34
N LEU A 44 10.03 -2.14 -3.30
CA LEU A 44 11.03 -2.01 -4.34
C LEU A 44 10.76 -0.81 -5.27
N LEU A 45 9.51 -0.59 -5.67
CA LEU A 45 9.16 0.59 -6.47
C LEU A 45 9.48 1.89 -5.71
N MET A 46 9.11 1.95 -4.43
CA MET A 46 9.37 3.12 -3.59
C MET A 46 10.88 3.37 -3.38
N THR A 47 11.68 2.33 -3.18
CA THR A 47 13.15 2.48 -3.03
C THR A 47 13.81 2.92 -4.33
N LEU A 48 13.33 2.42 -5.48
CA LEU A 48 13.79 2.84 -6.80
C LEU A 48 13.25 4.21 -7.24
N ARG A 49 12.45 4.88 -6.39
CA ARG A 49 11.78 6.15 -6.71
C ARG A 49 10.88 6.06 -7.95
N ILE A 50 10.38 4.87 -8.26
CA ILE A 50 9.42 4.64 -9.34
C ILE A 50 8.01 4.83 -8.75
N PRO A 51 7.16 5.68 -9.34
CA PRO A 51 5.80 5.86 -8.86
C PRO A 51 4.99 4.57 -9.01
N CYS A 52 4.05 4.35 -8.10
CA CYS A 52 3.10 3.25 -8.21
C CYS A 52 2.30 3.37 -9.53
N PRO A 53 2.05 2.27 -10.27
CA PRO A 53 1.23 2.31 -11.48
C PRO A 53 -0.14 2.95 -11.24
N LEU A 54 -0.69 2.78 -10.03
CA LEU A 54 -1.97 3.38 -9.62
C LEU A 54 -1.86 4.90 -9.43
N THR A 55 -0.75 5.39 -8.89
CA THR A 55 -0.47 6.84 -8.80
C THR A 55 -0.40 7.48 -10.18
N LEU A 56 0.25 6.82 -11.15
CA LEU A 56 0.28 7.30 -12.53
C LEU A 56 -1.13 7.37 -13.15
N LEU A 57 -1.96 6.37 -12.87
CA LEU A 57 -3.35 6.35 -13.33
C LEU A 57 -4.18 7.46 -12.67
N GLU A 58 -4.00 7.69 -11.37
CA GLU A 58 -4.65 8.78 -10.63
C GLU A 58 -4.25 10.15 -11.17
N GLU A 59 -2.96 10.36 -11.45
CA GLU A 59 -2.46 11.62 -11.99
C GLU A 59 -2.97 11.88 -13.41
N ALA A 60 -3.04 10.84 -14.25
CA ALA A 60 -3.66 10.93 -15.57
C ALA A 60 -5.16 11.31 -15.49
N LEU A 61 -5.88 10.80 -14.49
CA LEU A 61 -7.28 11.14 -14.24
C LEU A 61 -7.46 12.52 -13.57
N ARG A 62 -6.45 13.00 -12.82
CA ARG A 62 -6.45 14.31 -12.15
C ARG A 62 -6.44 15.49 -13.13
N ASN A 63 -5.96 15.29 -14.35
CA ASN A 63 -6.12 16.28 -15.43
C ASN A 63 -7.60 16.55 -15.79
N GLN A 64 -8.55 15.78 -15.26
CA GLN A 64 -9.99 16.04 -15.37
C GLN A 64 -10.58 16.83 -14.19
N SER A 65 -9.73 17.33 -13.28
CA SER A 65 -10.04 18.07 -12.06
C SER A 65 -10.81 17.27 -11.00
N TYR A 66 -10.26 17.22 -9.78
CA TYR A 66 -11.01 16.78 -8.59
C TYR A 66 -11.94 17.87 -8.05
N GLU A 67 -11.97 19.07 -8.67
CA GLU A 67 -12.74 20.20 -8.19
C GLU A 67 -14.23 19.86 -8.13
N GLY A 68 -14.78 19.91 -6.92
CA GLY A 68 -16.16 19.57 -6.60
C GLY A 68 -16.33 18.30 -5.76
N SER A 69 -15.34 17.39 -5.74
CA SER A 69 -15.41 16.16 -4.95
C SER A 69 -14.69 16.30 -3.60
N PHE A 70 -15.46 16.62 -2.56
CA PHE A 70 -14.95 16.68 -1.18
C PHE A 70 -14.28 15.36 -0.77
N LEU A 71 -14.93 14.22 -1.05
CA LEU A 71 -14.42 12.90 -0.67
C LEU A 71 -13.09 12.58 -1.37
N ALA A 72 -12.99 12.82 -2.69
CA ALA A 72 -11.76 12.55 -3.42
C ALA A 72 -10.59 13.42 -2.93
N THR A 73 -10.87 14.68 -2.58
CA THR A 73 -9.86 15.59 -2.02
C THR A 73 -9.28 15.04 -0.72
N TRP A 74 -10.13 14.62 0.21
CA TRP A 74 -9.67 14.08 1.50
C TRP A 74 -8.98 12.72 1.37
N LEU A 75 -9.50 11.83 0.54
CA LEU A 75 -8.88 10.55 0.26
C LEU A 75 -7.48 10.71 -0.33
N ASN A 76 -7.29 11.66 -1.26
CA ASN A 76 -5.97 11.96 -1.85
C ASN A 76 -4.99 12.42 -0.77
N ARG A 77 -5.41 13.35 0.09
CA ARG A 77 -4.58 13.86 1.19
C ARG A 77 -4.12 12.77 2.14
N ILE A 78 -5.02 11.84 2.48
CA ILE A 78 -4.73 10.70 3.35
C ILE A 78 -3.78 9.71 2.67
N LEU A 79 -4.05 9.35 1.41
CA LEU A 79 -3.25 8.38 0.66
C LEU A 79 -1.81 8.84 0.44
N TYR A 80 -1.62 10.10 0.06
CA TYR A 80 -0.30 10.66 -0.18
C TYR A 80 0.38 11.17 1.09
N LEU A 81 -0.29 11.06 2.24
CA LEU A 81 0.20 11.54 3.54
C LEU A 81 0.83 12.93 3.39
N GLU A 82 0.10 13.90 2.84
CA GLU A 82 0.65 15.22 2.46
C GLU A 82 1.35 15.96 3.61
N TRP A 83 1.07 15.59 4.85
CA TRP A 83 1.68 16.13 6.07
C TRP A 83 2.99 15.45 6.48
N PHE A 84 3.39 14.38 5.82
CA PHE A 84 4.59 13.59 6.10
C PHE A 84 5.61 13.72 4.98
N ASP A 85 6.88 13.69 5.36
CA ASP A 85 7.96 13.66 4.38
C ASP A 85 8.07 12.26 3.72
N PRO A 86 8.24 12.18 2.39
CA PRO A 86 8.25 10.90 1.66
C PRO A 86 9.35 9.93 2.11
N LEU A 87 10.47 10.42 2.64
CA LEU A 87 11.54 9.57 3.15
C LEU A 87 11.08 8.83 4.42
N HIS A 88 10.30 9.48 5.28
CA HIS A 88 9.75 8.86 6.48
C HIS A 88 8.75 7.75 6.12
N VAL A 89 7.90 7.99 5.12
CA VAL A 89 6.98 6.97 4.61
C VAL A 89 7.74 5.76 4.06
N LEU A 90 8.82 6.00 3.30
CA LEU A 90 9.69 4.93 2.81
C LEU A 90 10.34 4.15 3.96
N MET A 91 10.88 4.83 4.98
CA MET A 91 11.50 4.19 6.14
C MET A 91 10.52 3.28 6.89
N VAL A 92 9.30 3.78 7.16
CA VAL A 92 8.24 3.00 7.81
C VAL A 92 7.84 1.80 6.94
N ASN A 93 7.70 1.99 5.64
CA ASN A 93 7.38 0.90 4.71
C ASN A 93 8.48 -0.19 4.70
N VAL A 94 9.75 0.18 4.65
CA VAL A 94 10.87 -0.78 4.70
C VAL A 94 10.91 -1.51 6.04
N LEU A 95 10.69 -0.80 7.15
CA LEU A 95 10.62 -1.41 8.48
C LEU A 95 9.46 -2.40 8.58
N PHE A 96 8.30 -2.04 8.04
CA PHE A 96 7.14 -2.91 8.01
C PHE A 96 7.35 -4.14 7.10
N MET A 97 7.99 -3.98 5.95
CA MET A 97 8.40 -5.10 5.09
C MET A 97 9.35 -6.05 5.83
N ALA A 98 10.34 -5.52 6.56
CA ALA A 98 11.24 -6.34 7.38
C ALA A 98 10.48 -7.11 8.46
N LEU A 99 9.49 -6.48 9.11
CA LEU A 99 8.61 -7.13 10.08
C LEU A 99 7.80 -8.26 9.43
N VAL A 100 7.21 -8.03 8.26
CA VAL A 100 6.45 -9.04 7.51
C VAL A 100 7.33 -10.23 7.14
N LEU A 101 8.54 -9.99 6.62
CA LEU A 101 9.49 -11.06 6.30
C LEU A 101 9.92 -11.84 7.55
N SER A 102 10.20 -11.13 8.65
CA SER A 102 10.59 -11.78 9.90
C SER A 102 9.53 -12.77 10.37
N SER A 103 8.25 -12.48 10.12
CA SER A 103 7.12 -13.33 10.53
C SER A 103 7.16 -14.76 10.00
N PHE A 104 7.87 -15.01 8.90
CA PHE A 104 8.04 -16.36 8.37
C PHE A 104 8.97 -17.23 9.24
N TRP A 105 9.85 -16.63 10.03
CA TRP A 105 10.73 -17.35 10.96
C TRP A 105 10.04 -17.68 12.29
N TRP A 106 9.36 -16.72 12.92
CA TRP A 106 8.72 -16.92 14.23
C TRP A 106 7.30 -17.48 14.15
N HIS A 107 6.62 -17.29 13.02
CA HIS A 107 5.33 -17.92 12.74
C HIS A 107 5.41 -18.62 11.39
N PRO A 108 6.01 -19.82 11.29
CA PRO A 108 6.18 -20.49 10.01
C PRO A 108 4.84 -20.90 9.40
N VAL A 109 4.80 -20.87 8.07
CA VAL A 109 3.66 -21.32 7.28
C VAL A 109 3.63 -22.84 7.29
N LYS A 110 2.48 -23.44 7.61
CA LYS A 110 2.31 -24.90 7.54
C LYS A 110 2.21 -25.33 6.07
N LYS A 111 3.01 -26.33 5.68
CA LYS A 111 2.98 -26.92 4.32
C LYS A 111 1.69 -27.70 4.09
#